data_AF-D1AE53-F1
#
_entry.id   AF-D1AE53-F1
#
_cell.length_a   1.000
_cell.length_b   1.000
_cell.length_c   1.000
_cell.angle_alpha   90.00
_cell.angle_beta   90.00
_cell.angle_gamma   90.00
#
_symmetry.space_group_name_H-M   'P 1'
#
loop_
_entity.id
_entity.type
_entity.pdbx_description
1 polymer ?
#
loop_
_entity_poly.entity_id
_entity_poly.type
_entity_poly.pdbx_seq_one_letter_code
_entity_poly.pdbx_strand_id
1 'polypeptide(L)' 'MDVAERPDWAKKPLWQLTPEELTEALAYVEEHEPSDEALSRALAVQLAELTVGVH' A
#
# COMPACT_ATOMS: atom_id res chain seq x y z
N MET A 1 16.67 15.04 10.05
CA MET A 1 15.66 13.98 9.86
C MET A 1 15.27 14.09 8.41
N ASP A 2 15.91 13.29 7.56
CA ASP A 2 15.50 13.10 6.18
C ASP A 2 14.02 12.76 6.17
N VAL A 3 13.19 13.73 5.76
CA VAL A 3 11.83 13.42 5.37
C VAL A 3 12.01 12.68 4.06
N ALA A 4 12.22 11.37 4.15
CA ALA A 4 12.17 10.49 2.98
C ALA A 4 10.92 10.92 2.21
N GLU A 5 11.11 11.42 0.99
CA GLU A 5 10.03 11.96 0.18
C GLU A 5 8.93 10.91 0.16
N ARG A 6 7.80 11.22 0.82
CA ARG A 6 6.75 10.22 1.03
C ARG A 6 6.31 9.77 -0.36
N PRO A 7 6.39 8.47 -0.68
CA PRO A 7 6.18 7.99 -2.03
C PRO A 7 4.80 8.43 -2.54
N ASP A 8 4.66 8.66 -3.84
CA ASP A 8 3.49 9.35 -4.38
C ASP A 8 2.18 8.59 -4.13
N TRP A 9 2.22 7.26 -4.02
CA TRP A 9 1.08 6.46 -3.60
C TRP A 9 0.60 6.82 -2.18
N ALA A 10 1.49 7.22 -1.27
CA ALA A 10 1.15 7.59 0.11
C ALA A 10 0.40 8.93 0.21
N LYS A 11 0.29 9.67 -0.89
CA LYS A 11 -0.51 10.90 -0.99
C LYS A 11 -1.92 10.62 -1.54
N LYS A 12 -2.14 9.41 -2.08
CA LYS A 12 -3.40 8.99 -2.69
C LYS A 12 -4.22 8.17 -1.70
N PRO A 13 -5.56 8.21 -1.79
CA PRO A 13 -6.38 7.29 -1.03
C PRO A 13 -6.30 5.87 -1.61
N LEU A 14 -6.44 4.86 -0.75
CA LEU A 14 -6.25 3.43 -1.10
C LEU A 14 -7.07 2.96 -2.32
N TRP A 15 -8.28 3.49 -2.51
CA TRP A 15 -9.16 3.16 -3.62
C TRP A 15 -8.72 3.75 -4.97
N GLN A 16 -7.74 4.66 -4.99
CA GLN A 16 -7.12 5.21 -6.20
C GLN A 16 -5.79 4.55 -6.54
N LEU A 17 -5.31 3.62 -5.70
CA LEU A 17 -4.05 2.94 -5.94
C LEU A 17 -4.21 1.86 -6.98
N THR A 18 -3.23 1.78 -7.87
CA THR A 18 -3.08 0.67 -8.80
C THR A 18 -2.57 -0.58 -8.08
N PRO A 19 -2.71 -1.79 -8.69
CA PRO A 19 -2.15 -3.02 -8.11
C PRO A 19 -0.64 -2.95 -7.85
N GLU A 20 0.10 -2.26 -8.72
CA GLU A 20 1.54 -2.03 -8.56
C GLU A 20 1.84 -1.13 -7.36
N GLU A 21 1.13 -0.01 -7.23
CA GLU A 21 1.29 0.91 -6.09
C GLU A 21 0.88 0.25 -4.76
N LEU A 22 -0.13 -0.62 -4.75
CA LEU A 22 -0.52 -1.38 -3.56
C LEU A 22 0.57 -2.37 -3.13
N THR A 23 1.24 -3.00 -4.10
CA THR A 23 2.34 -3.92 -3.84
C THR A 23 3.56 -3.16 -3.28
N GLU A 24 3.88 -2.01 -3.87
CA GLU A 24 4.95 -1.13 -3.39
C GLU A 24 4.64 -0.60 -1.97
N ALA A 25 3.40 -0.19 -1.72
CA ALA A 25 2.96 0.24 -0.40
C ALA A 25 3.08 -0.86 0.65
N LEU A 26 2.76 -2.11 0.29
CA LEU A 26 2.88 -3.26 1.19
C LEU A 26 4.34 -3.49 1.59
N ALA A 27 5.24 -3.52 0.60
CA ALA A 27 6.67 -3.68 0.83
C ALA A 27 7.25 -2.54 1.69
N TYR A 28 6.82 -1.30 1.44
CA TYR A 28 7.24 -0.14 2.24
C TYR A 28 6.80 -0.26 3.70
N VAL A 29 5.55 -0.67 3.96
CA VAL A 29 5.05 -0.83 5.33
C VAL A 29 5.76 -1.99 6.04
N GLU A 30 6.01 -3.10 5.35
CA GLU A 30 6.79 -4.22 5.91
C GLU A 30 8.22 -3.82 6.29
N GLU A 31 8.86 -2.94 5.51
CA GLU A 31 10.25 -2.50 5.75
C GLU A 31 10.35 -1.39 6.81
N HIS A 32 9.41 -0.42 6.80
CA HIS A 32 9.51 0.79 7.61
C HIS A 32 8.61 0.79 8.85
N GLU A 33 7.43 0.18 8.77
CA GLU A 33 6.44 0.20 9.86
C GLU A 33 5.82 -1.20 10.09
N PRO A 34 6.63 -2.24 10.37
CA PRO A 34 6.15 -3.61 10.54
C PRO A 34 5.19 -3.79 11.72
N SER A 35 5.09 -2.79 12.61
CA SER A 35 4.13 -2.78 13.72
C SER A 35 2.72 -2.33 13.31
N ASP A 36 2.55 -1.77 12.11
CA ASP A 36 1.27 -1.27 11.62
C ASP A 36 0.51 -2.35 10.81
N GLU A 37 0.19 -3.45 11.48
CA GLU A 37 -0.47 -4.62 10.88
C GLU A 37 -1.84 -4.28 10.27
N ALA A 38 -2.51 -3.26 10.82
CA ALA A 38 -3.80 -2.79 10.33
C ALA A 38 -3.67 -2.19 8.92
N LEU A 39 -2.62 -1.39 8.69
CA LEU A 39 -2.34 -0.81 7.38
C LEU A 39 -1.93 -1.88 6.37
N SER A 40 -1.01 -2.79 6.74
CA SER A 40 -0.57 -3.91 5.88
C SER A 40 -1.76 -4.77 5.45
N ARG A 41 -2.68 -5.06 6.37
CA ARG A 41 -3.88 -5.85 6.08
C ARG A 41 -4.85 -5.12 5.16
N ALA A 42 -5.06 -3.82 5.35
CA ALA A 42 -5.92 -3.02 4.47
C ALA A 42 -5.39 -2.98 3.03
N LEU A 43 -4.07 -2.82 2.86
CA LEU A 43 -3.40 -2.88 1.56
C LEU A 43 -3.57 -4.25 0.89
N ALA A 44 -3.36 -5.34 1.65
CA ALA A 44 -3.52 -6.70 1.15
C ALA A 44 -4.96 -7.00 0.68
N VAL A 45 -5.96 -6.53 1.42
CA VAL A 45 -7.38 -6.69 1.05
C VAL A 45 -7.69 -5.94 -0.24
N GLN A 46 -7.29 -4.66 -0.34
CA GLN A 46 -7.50 -3.88 -1.57
C GLN A 46 -6.82 -4.50 -2.79
N LEU A 47 -5.60 -5.03 -2.62
CA LEU A 47 -4.89 -5.72 -3.70
C LEU A 47 -5.65 -6.98 -4.14
N ALA A 48 -6.17 -7.76 -3.19
CA ALA A 48 -6.98 -8.93 -3.49
C ALA A 48 -8.28 -8.56 -4.21
N GLU A 49 -8.98 -7.50 -3.79
CA GLU A 49 -10.20 -7.04 -4.45
C GLU A 49 -9.96 -6.58 -5.89
N LEU A 50 -8.89 -5.81 -6.13
CA LEU A 50 -8.52 -5.40 -7.49
C LEU A 50 -8.08 -6.58 -8.35
N THR A 51 -7.39 -7.56 -7.78
CA THR A 51 -6.93 -8.74 -8.55
C THR A 51 -8.09 -9.70 -8.87
N VAL A 52 -9.04 -9.85 -7.94
CA VAL A 52 -10.24 -10.69 -8.13
C VAL A 52 -11.27 -10.02 -9.04
N GLY A 53 -11.32 -8.68 -9.08
CA GLY A 53 -12.15 -7.90 -9.99
C GLY A 53 -11.66 -7.86 -11.46
N VAL A 54 -10.47 -8.40 -11.75
CA VAL A 54 -9.90 -8.51 -13.11
C VAL A 54 -10.27 -9.89 -13.73
N HIS A 55 -11.55 -10.27 -13.64
CA HIS A 55 -12.09 -11.45 -14.32
C HIS A 55 -13.30 -11.12 -15.20
#